data_AF-A0A7V3RN66-F1
#
_entry.id   AF-A0A7V3RN66-F1
#
_cell.length_a   1.000
_cell.length_b   1.000
_cell.length_c   1.000
_cell.angle_alpha   90.00
_cell.angle_beta   90.00
_cell.angle_gamma   90.00
#
_symmetry.space_group_name_H-M   'P 1'
#
loop_
_entity.id
_entity.type
_entity.pdbx_description
1 polymer ?
#
loop_
_entity_poly.entity_id
_entity_poly.type
_entity_poly.pdbx_seq_one_letter_code
_entity_poly.pdbx_strand_id
1 'polypeptide(L)'
;MQTSVNLNAHRLRAGMVGLGMIFDETYRPLFEQLHREGLYRRGFGFVSVELTAVASRTGVRGERLRQSAGSRLGPCVNCSGDKAIEQLLAQPVDVVCVATPDDRHFDAARRA
;
A
#
# COMPACT_ATOMS: atom_id res chain seq x y z
N MET A 1 -11.83 3.29 37.38
CA MET A 1 -10.92 2.53 36.50
C MET A 1 -10.35 3.52 35.49
N GLN A 2 -9.10 3.95 35.65
CA GLN A 2 -8.41 4.79 34.66
C GLN A 2 -7.87 3.86 33.58
N THR A 3 -8.49 3.89 32.40
CA THR A 3 -7.96 3.18 31.22
C THR A 3 -6.77 3.97 30.71
N SER A 4 -5.56 3.49 30.97
CA SER A 4 -4.34 4.04 30.36
C SER A 4 -4.51 3.99 28.84
N VAL A 5 -4.49 5.17 28.19
CA VAL A 5 -4.51 5.24 26.72
C VAL A 5 -3.24 4.57 26.23
N ASN A 6 -3.38 3.52 25.42
CA ASN A 6 -2.24 2.83 24.85
C ASN A 6 -1.61 3.76 23.80
N LEU A 7 -0.48 4.39 24.14
CA LEU A 7 0.23 5.38 23.33
C LEU A 7 1.12 4.73 22.26
N ASN A 8 1.17 3.40 22.17
CA ASN A 8 1.93 2.71 21.13
C ASN A 8 1.23 2.90 19.77
N ALA A 9 1.75 3.83 18.98
CA ALA A 9 1.34 4.03 17.60
C ALA A 9 1.91 2.89 16.73
N HIS A 10 1.12 1.83 16.53
CA HIS A 10 1.46 0.82 15.52
C HIS A 10 1.20 1.39 14.14
N ARG A 11 2.13 1.16 13.22
CA ARG A 11 2.02 1.59 11.83
C ARG A 11 2.42 0.46 10.90
N LEU A 12 1.69 0.33 9.79
CA LEU A 12 1.98 -0.60 8.71
C LEU A 12 2.07 0.18 7.38
N ARG A 13 3.26 0.20 6.77
CA ARG A 13 3.52 0.83 5.48
C ARG A 13 3.42 -0.22 4.39
N ALA A 14 2.42 -0.11 3.55
CA ALA A 14 2.19 -1.04 2.46
C ALA A 14 2.80 -0.55 1.14
N GLY A 15 3.40 -1.48 0.40
CA GLY A 15 3.70 -1.37 -1.01
C GLY A 15 2.66 -2.09 -1.85
N MET A 16 2.41 -1.63 -3.08
CA MET A 16 1.52 -2.30 -4.03
C MET A 16 2.23 -2.55 -5.36
N VAL A 17 2.25 -3.79 -5.84
CA VAL A 17 2.73 -4.15 -7.17
C VAL A 17 1.55 -4.50 -8.07
N GLY A 18 1.41 -3.76 -9.17
CA GLY A 18 0.28 -3.90 -10.08
C GLY A 18 -0.90 -3.01 -9.69
N LEU A 19 -1.27 -2.11 -10.60
CA LEU A 19 -2.39 -1.19 -10.43
C LEU A 19 -3.49 -1.54 -11.44
N GLY A 20 -3.86 -2.82 -11.46
CA GLY A 20 -4.83 -3.43 -12.38
C GLY A 20 -6.29 -3.15 -12.02
N MET A 21 -7.20 -3.85 -12.69
CA MET A 21 -8.62 -3.92 -12.30
C MET A 21 -8.77 -4.36 -10.84
N ILE A 22 -8.05 -5.42 -10.44
CA ILE A 22 -8.05 -5.91 -9.05
C ILE A 22 -7.64 -4.80 -8.07
N PHE A 23 -6.64 -3.99 -8.40
CA PHE A 23 -6.25 -2.88 -7.54
C PHE A 23 -7.40 -1.87 -7.40
N ASP A 24 -7.97 -1.43 -8.51
CA ASP A 24 -9.03 -0.40 -8.51
C ASP A 24 -10.31 -0.88 -7.79
N GLU A 25 -10.65 -2.17 -7.90
CA GLU A 25 -11.89 -2.73 -7.35
C GLU A 25 -11.75 -3.25 -5.91
N THR A 26 -10.55 -3.60 -5.46
CA THR A 26 -10.34 -4.24 -4.15
C THR A 26 -9.37 -3.47 -3.26
N TYR A 27 -8.13 -3.30 -3.69
CA TYR A 27 -7.07 -2.73 -2.86
C TYR A 27 -7.23 -1.22 -2.67
N ARG A 28 -7.62 -0.48 -3.70
CA ARG A 28 -7.83 0.97 -3.57
C ARG A 28 -8.93 1.29 -2.56
N PRO A 29 -10.15 0.74 -2.65
CA PRO A 29 -11.18 0.95 -1.62
C PRO A 29 -10.70 0.57 -0.23
N LEU A 30 -9.98 -0.55 -0.11
CA LEU A 30 -9.42 -1.00 1.17
C LEU A 30 -8.42 0.01 1.74
N PHE A 31 -7.44 0.47 0.95
CA PHE A 31 -6.45 1.43 1.43
C PHE A 31 -7.07 2.81 1.72
N GLU A 32 -8.06 3.25 0.96
CA GLU A 32 -8.78 4.49 1.25
C GLU A 32 -9.56 4.38 2.57
N GLN A 33 -10.20 3.25 2.84
CA GLN A 33 -10.87 2.99 4.12
C GLN A 33 -9.86 2.93 5.27
N LEU A 34 -8.77 2.16 5.12
CA LEU A 34 -7.76 2.00 6.15
C LEU A 34 -6.98 3.28 6.44
N HIS A 35 -6.80 4.17 5.45
CA HIS A 35 -6.21 5.48 5.68
C HIS A 35 -7.10 6.34 6.58
N ARG A 36 -8.42 6.26 6.40
CA ARG A 36 -9.40 7.02 7.19
C ARG A 36 -9.63 6.43 8.58
N GLU A 37 -9.70 5.11 8.69
CA GLU A 37 -10.20 4.42 9.88
C GLU A 37 -9.12 3.65 10.64
N GLY A 38 -7.98 3.37 10.03
CA GLY A 38 -6.99 2.44 10.54
C GLY A 38 -7.49 0.99 10.62
N LEU A 39 -6.64 0.12 11.15
CA LEU A 39 -6.97 -1.27 11.46
C LEU A 39 -6.92 -1.48 12.98
N TYR A 40 -7.90 -2.17 13.55
CA TYR A 40 -7.86 -2.54 14.97
C TYR A 40 -7.66 -4.05 15.15
N ARG A 41 -6.74 -4.42 16.04
CA ARG A 41 -6.56 -5.80 16.51
C ARG A 41 -6.61 -5.84 18.03
N ARG A 42 -7.43 -6.75 18.58
CA ARG A 42 -7.60 -6.89 20.04
C ARG A 42 -6.30 -7.09 20.82
N GLY A 43 -5.30 -7.74 20.23
CA GLY A 43 -4.05 -8.11 20.93
C GLY A 43 -3.07 -6.95 21.16
N PHE A 44 -3.09 -5.92 20.32
CA PHE A 44 -2.13 -4.80 20.40
C PHE A 44 -2.75 -3.43 20.07
N GLY A 45 -4.02 -3.38 19.69
CA GLY A 45 -4.78 -2.16 19.50
C GLY A 45 -4.77 -1.65 18.06
N PHE A 46 -4.73 -0.33 17.93
CA PHE A 46 -4.87 0.39 16.67
C PHE A 46 -3.59 0.38 15.84
N VAL A 47 -3.74 0.27 14.53
CA VAL A 47 -2.67 0.33 13.54
C VAL A 47 -3.04 1.34 12.46
N SER A 48 -2.21 2.37 12.26
CA SER A 48 -2.33 3.20 11.08
C SER A 48 -1.78 2.44 9.86
N VAL A 49 -2.50 2.49 8.75
CA VAL A 49 -2.07 1.84 7.51
C VAL A 49 -1.90 2.88 6.42
N GLU A 50 -0.76 2.85 5.75
CA GLU A 50 -0.40 3.81 4.71
C GLU A 50 0.01 3.06 3.45
N LEU A 51 -0.56 3.40 2.30
CA LEU A 51 -0.02 2.99 1.01
C LEU A 51 1.16 3.93 0.67
N THR A 52 2.38 3.47 0.92
CA THR A 52 3.58 4.31 0.82
C THR A 52 4.20 4.31 -0.56
N ALA A 53 4.08 3.20 -1.31
CA ALA A 53 4.67 3.07 -2.63
C ALA A 53 3.83 2.16 -3.53
N VAL A 54 3.82 2.47 -4.83
CA VAL A 54 3.19 1.67 -5.87
C VAL A 54 4.19 1.38 -6.98
N ALA A 55 4.17 0.17 -7.53
CA ALA A 55 5.02 -0.27 -8.62
C ALA A 55 4.18 -0.72 -9.82
N SER A 56 4.47 -0.15 -10.99
CA SER A 56 3.86 -0.57 -12.25
C SER A 56 4.82 -0.38 -13.42
N ARG A 57 4.62 -1.09 -14.54
CA ARG A 57 5.53 -1.01 -15.70
C ARG A 57 5.67 0.41 -16.25
N THR A 58 4.56 1.12 -16.44
CA THR A 58 4.54 2.43 -17.12
C THR A 58 4.42 3.62 -16.17
N GLY A 59 4.05 3.43 -14.91
CA GLY A 59 3.80 4.52 -13.96
C GLY A 59 2.51 5.31 -14.20
N VAL A 60 1.85 5.20 -15.37
CA VAL A 60 0.67 6.00 -15.74
C VAL A 60 -0.48 5.84 -14.74
N ARG A 61 -0.77 4.61 -14.32
CA ARG A 61 -1.85 4.36 -13.35
C ARG A 61 -1.48 4.80 -11.93
N GLY A 62 -0.20 4.72 -11.56
CA GLY A 62 0.28 5.23 -10.28
C GLY A 62 0.20 6.75 -10.20
N GLU A 63 0.48 7.43 -11.31
CA GLU A 63 0.36 8.88 -11.39
C GLU A 63 -1.11 9.32 -11.34
N ARG A 64 -1.99 8.64 -12.09
CA ARG A 64 -3.45 8.85 -12.01
C ARG A 64 -3.97 8.60 -10.59
N LEU A 65 -3.46 7.59 -9.88
CA LEU A 65 -3.82 7.34 -8.49
C LEU A 65 -3.45 8.55 -7.63
N ARG A 66 -2.20 9.03 -7.69
CA ARG A 66 -1.73 10.19 -6.91
C ARG A 66 -2.57 11.44 -7.17
N GLN A 67 -2.92 11.69 -8.43
CA GLN A 67 -3.74 12.85 -8.83
C GLN A 67 -5.20 12.72 -8.37
N SER A 68 -5.78 11.52 -8.44
CA SER A 68 -7.20 11.29 -8.13
C SER A 68 -7.48 10.95 -6.67
N ALA A 69 -6.47 10.56 -5.89
CA ALA A 69 -6.67 10.15 -4.50
C ALA A 69 -7.08 11.32 -3.59
N GLY A 70 -6.57 12.54 -3.84
CA GLY A 70 -6.81 13.68 -2.97
C GLY A 70 -6.37 13.38 -1.54
N SER A 71 -7.26 13.61 -0.55
CA SER A 71 -7.03 13.26 0.86
C SER A 71 -7.45 11.82 1.23
N ARG A 72 -7.91 11.01 0.26
CA ARG A 72 -8.34 9.62 0.54
C ARG A 72 -7.18 8.67 0.75
N LEU A 73 -5.99 9.03 0.29
CA LEU A 73 -4.74 8.30 0.55
C LEU A 73 -3.68 9.30 0.98
N GLY A 74 -2.72 8.82 1.77
CA GLY A 74 -1.49 9.55 2.03
C GLY A 74 -0.61 9.67 0.76
N PRO A 75 0.43 10.52 0.80
CA PRO A 75 1.41 10.60 -0.28
C PRO A 75 2.05 9.23 -0.53
N CYS A 76 2.05 8.79 -1.79
CA CYS A 76 2.72 7.56 -2.20
C CYS A 76 3.74 7.82 -3.32
N VAL A 77 4.82 7.03 -3.31
CA VAL A 77 5.84 7.03 -4.36
C VAL A 77 5.35 6.20 -5.54
N ASN A 78 5.43 6.75 -6.75
CA ASN A 78 5.09 6.05 -8.00
C ASN A 78 6.37 5.48 -8.64
N CYS A 79 6.67 4.21 -8.34
CA CYS A 79 7.79 3.47 -8.91
C CYS A 79 7.41 2.90 -10.28
N SER A 80 8.31 3.04 -11.26
CA SER A 80 8.01 2.64 -12.64
C SER A 80 9.20 2.15 -13.45
N GLY A 81 8.92 1.53 -14.60
CA GLY A 81 9.89 0.91 -15.48
C GLY A 81 10.26 -0.52 -15.06
N ASP A 82 11.32 -1.05 -15.67
CA ASP A 82 11.77 -2.44 -15.46
C ASP A 82 12.27 -2.70 -14.04
N LYS A 83 12.67 -1.63 -13.34
CA LYS A 83 13.14 -1.65 -11.95
C LYS A 83 12.10 -1.17 -10.94
N ALA A 84 10.82 -1.11 -11.32
CA ALA A 84 9.76 -0.57 -10.44
C ALA A 84 9.69 -1.30 -9.09
N ILE A 85 9.87 -2.62 -9.07
CA ILE A 85 9.83 -3.41 -7.83
C ILE A 85 11.05 -3.11 -6.94
N GLU A 86 12.25 -3.03 -7.52
CA GLU A 86 13.47 -2.61 -6.79
C GLU A 86 13.31 -1.21 -6.18
N GLN A 87 12.78 -0.26 -6.95
CA GLN A 87 12.50 1.09 -6.46
C GLN A 87 11.50 1.10 -5.30
N LEU A 88 10.47 0.25 -5.36
CA LEU A 88 9.47 0.09 -4.30
C LEU A 88 10.09 -0.52 -3.04
N LEU A 89 10.93 -1.54 -3.17
CA LEU A 89 11.59 -2.20 -2.03
C LEU A 89 12.69 -1.34 -1.39
N ALA A 90 13.19 -0.34 -2.13
CA ALA A 90 14.03 0.71 -1.56
C ALA A 90 13.24 1.74 -0.73
N GLN A 91 11.90 1.72 -0.79
CA GLN A 91 11.04 2.54 0.08
C GLN A 91 10.85 1.85 1.44
N PRO A 92 10.47 2.60 2.48
CA PRO A 92 10.21 2.02 3.78
C PRO A 92 8.85 1.30 3.82
N VAL A 93 8.74 0.14 3.18
CA VAL A 93 7.57 -0.73 3.19
C VAL A 93 7.76 -1.88 4.18
N ASP A 94 6.70 -2.23 4.91
CA ASP A 94 6.65 -3.34 5.87
C ASP A 94 5.98 -4.58 5.26
N VAL A 95 5.13 -4.37 4.26
CA VAL A 95 4.39 -5.43 3.54
C VAL A 95 4.20 -5.02 2.08
N VAL A 96 4.18 -5.99 1.17
CA VAL A 96 3.88 -5.76 -0.24
C VAL A 96 2.65 -6.58 -0.65
N CYS A 97 1.66 -5.90 -1.23
CA CYS A 97 0.52 -6.52 -1.88
C CYS A 97 0.80 -6.68 -3.38
N VAL A 98 0.53 -7.86 -3.94
CA VAL A 98 0.80 -8.16 -5.35
C VAL A 98 -0.52 -8.45 -6.07
N ALA A 99 -0.87 -7.61 -7.06
CA ALA A 99 -2.00 -7.79 -7.97
C ALA A 99 -1.57 -7.62 -9.43
N THR A 100 -0.46 -8.25 -9.79
CA THR A 100 -0.05 -8.42 -11.18
C THR A 100 -0.81 -9.59 -11.83
N PRO A 101 -0.91 -9.64 -13.16
CA PRO A 101 -1.41 -10.82 -13.86
C PRO A 101 -0.63 -12.09 -13.51
N ASP A 102 -1.30 -13.24 -13.60
CA ASP A 102 -0.82 -14.53 -13.08
C ASP A 102 0.56 -14.93 -13.63
N ASP A 103 0.80 -14.70 -14.92
CA ASP A 103 2.06 -14.96 -15.61
C ASP A 103 3.26 -14.18 -15.04
N ARG A 104 3.00 -13.13 -14.26
CA ARG A 104 4.01 -12.25 -13.64
C ARG A 104 3.94 -12.22 -12.12
N HIS A 105 2.95 -12.87 -11.52
CA HIS A 105 2.73 -12.86 -10.07
C HIS A 105 3.89 -13.47 -9.30
N PHE A 106 4.39 -14.61 -9.77
CA PHE A 106 5.48 -15.31 -9.09
C PHE A 106 6.75 -14.48 -8.98
N ASP A 107 7.21 -13.84 -10.06
CA ASP A 107 8.43 -13.03 -10.00
C ASP A 107 8.26 -11.81 -9.09
N ALA A 108 7.10 -11.15 -9.14
CA ALA A 108 6.81 -10.04 -8.25
C ALA A 108 6.81 -10.44 -6.77
N ALA A 109 6.16 -11.56 -6.43
CA ALA A 109 6.09 -12.06 -5.06
C ALA A 109 7.43 -12.60 -4.55
N ARG A 110 8.23 -13.27 -5.39
CA ARG A 110 9.56 -13.78 -5.01
C ARG A 110 10.56 -12.67 -4.68
N ARG A 111 10.41 -11.50 -5.30
CA ARG A 111 11.30 -10.36 -5.13
C ARG A 111 10.96 -9.51 -3.91
N ALA A 112 9.68 -9.49 -3.52
CA ALA A 112 9.15 -8.69 -2.42
C ALA A 112 9.34 -9.37 -1.07
#